data_AF-A0A1J0EED4-F1
#
_entry.id   AF-A0A1J0EED4-F1
#
_cell.length_a   1.000
_cell.length_b   1.000
_cell.length_c   1.000
_cell.angle_alpha   90.00
_cell.angle_beta   90.00
_cell.angle_gamma   90.00
#
_symmetry.space_group_name_H-M   'P 1'
#
loop_
_entity.id
_entity.type
_entity.pdbx_description
1 polymer ?
#
loop_
_entity_poly.entity_id
_entity_poly.type
_entity_poly.pdbx_seq_one_letter_code
_entity_poly.pdbx_strand_id
1 'polypeptide(L)'
;MLNRVEILRFQLVGQRAESRLGSSYDEIVRGSSIKNLLLQLDVWPSSFRQVEVNGGLKHIQPQIKKTLRKQIDRLHAAVDDVKFDRHELRILVRRTRYLTEAFPELSPLSRDAAKSLKGLQSALGAWHDHYQWCQKALVETDLRPLEQAWLSSATTALEKAETQLVGLAQLLPKLSGKKKLP
;
A
#
# COMPACT_ATOMS: atom_id res chain seq x y z
N MET A 1 27.69 -7.25 5.28
CA MET A 1 27.64 -8.15 4.10
C MET A 1 27.40 -9.54 4.65
N LEU A 2 26.26 -10.17 4.35
CA LEU A 2 25.92 -11.50 4.88
C LEU A 2 26.88 -12.54 4.28
N ASN A 3 27.34 -13.50 5.10
CA ASN A 3 28.23 -14.54 4.58
C ASN A 3 27.43 -15.61 3.80
N ARG A 4 28.12 -16.40 2.96
CA ARG A 4 27.49 -17.42 2.10
C ARG A 4 26.73 -18.49 2.88
N VAL A 5 27.15 -18.80 4.11
CA VAL A 5 26.50 -19.77 4.99
C VAL A 5 25.19 -19.21 5.55
N GLU A 6 25.15 -17.92 5.89
CA GLU A 6 23.93 -17.23 6.31
C GLU A 6 22.89 -17.19 5.18
N ILE A 7 23.33 -16.90 3.95
CA ILE A 7 22.44 -16.88 2.77
C ILE A 7 21.78 -18.25 2.55
N LEU A 8 22.57 -19.33 2.59
CA LEU A 8 22.05 -20.70 2.43
C LEU A 8 21.11 -21.09 3.57
N ARG A 9 21.42 -20.69 4.80
CA ARG A 9 20.56 -20.91 5.96
C ARG A 9 19.22 -20.20 5.81
N PHE A 10 19.20 -18.97 5.31
CA PHE A 10 17.96 -18.21 5.10
C PHE A 10 17.09 -18.80 3.99
N GLN A 11 17.69 -19.30 2.91
CA GLN A 11 16.97 -19.98 1.84
C GLN A 11 16.27 -21.26 2.32
N LEU A 12 16.93 -22.04 3.17
CA LEU A 12 16.35 -23.28 3.73
C LEU A 12 15.15 -23.01 4.65
N VAL A 13 15.15 -21.90 5.40
CA VAL A 13 14.01 -21.51 6.24
C VAL A 13 12.81 -21.11 5.38
N GLY A 14 13.04 -20.36 4.29
CA GLY A 14 11.98 -19.99 3.34
C GLY A 14 11.27 -21.19 2.70
N GLN A 15 12.02 -22.17 2.21
CA GLN A 15 11.47 -23.36 1.55
C GLN A 15 10.58 -24.21 2.48
N ARG A 16 10.94 -24.29 3.77
CA ARG A 16 10.14 -25.02 4.78
C ARG A 16 8.82 -24.32 5.08
N ALA A 17 8.84 -22.99 5.16
CA ALA A 17 7.62 -22.20 5.36
C ALA A 17 6.66 -22.30 4.17
N GLU A 18 7.18 -22.24 2.93
CA GLU A 18 6.38 -22.40 1.71
C GLU A 18 5.69 -23.76 1.65
N SER A 19 6.43 -24.83 1.93
CA SER A 19 5.91 -26.21 1.91
C SER A 19 4.77 -26.41 2.93
N ARG A 20 4.87 -25.78 4.11
CA ARG A 20 3.83 -25.83 5.16
C ARG A 20 2.54 -25.12 4.75
N LEU A 21 2.64 -24.03 4.00
CA LEU A 21 1.49 -23.19 3.63
C LEU A 21 0.78 -23.67 2.35
N GLY A 22 1.46 -24.45 1.50
CA GLY A 22 0.93 -24.90 0.21
C GLY A 22 -0.44 -25.57 0.29
N SER A 23 -0.62 -26.52 1.22
CA SER A 23 -1.90 -27.24 1.38
C SER A 23 -3.06 -26.32 1.78
N SER A 24 -2.82 -25.34 2.66
CA SER A 24 -3.84 -24.37 3.07
C SER A 24 -4.23 -23.41 1.94
N TYR A 25 -3.27 -23.02 1.09
CA TYR A 25 -3.60 -22.21 -0.09
C TYR A 25 -4.44 -22.99 -1.10
N ASP A 26 -4.13 -24.26 -1.34
CA ASP A 26 -4.91 -25.12 -2.23
C ASP A 26 -6.35 -25.31 -1.73
N GLU A 27 -6.55 -25.43 -0.42
CA GLU A 27 -7.88 -25.47 0.19
C GLU A 27 -8.66 -24.18 -0.04
N ILE A 28 -8.03 -23.02 0.18
CA ILE A 28 -8.66 -21.72 -0.06
C ILE A 28 -9.07 -21.57 -1.53
N VAL A 29 -8.17 -21.90 -2.46
CA VAL A 29 -8.43 -21.78 -3.91
C VAL A 29 -9.54 -22.73 -4.37
N ARG A 30 -9.64 -23.92 -3.78
CA ARG A 30 -10.71 -24.88 -4.10
C ARG A 30 -12.05 -24.59 -3.42
N GLY A 31 -12.04 -23.74 -2.40
CA GLY A 31 -13.23 -23.35 -1.63
C GLY A 31 -14.36 -22.77 -2.49
N SER A 32 -15.60 -23.07 -2.12
CA SER A 32 -16.77 -22.53 -2.81
C SER A 32 -16.89 -21.01 -2.67
N SER A 33 -16.48 -20.46 -1.53
CA SER A 33 -16.53 -19.01 -1.28
C SER A 33 -15.71 -18.20 -2.29
N ILE A 34 -14.47 -18.62 -2.61
CA ILE A 34 -13.64 -17.89 -3.58
C ILE A 34 -14.20 -18.03 -5.00
N LYS A 35 -14.69 -19.22 -5.37
CA LYS A 35 -15.32 -19.46 -6.66
C LYS A 35 -16.55 -18.57 -6.84
N ASN A 36 -17.41 -18.50 -5.82
CA ASN A 36 -18.60 -17.66 -5.85
C ASN A 36 -18.23 -16.17 -5.96
N LEU A 37 -17.22 -15.70 -5.22
CA LEU A 37 -16.74 -14.32 -5.33
C LEU A 37 -16.26 -14.00 -6.75
N LEU A 38 -15.44 -14.88 -7.34
CA LEU A 38 -14.92 -14.68 -8.70
C LEU A 38 -16.04 -14.66 -9.74
N LEU A 39 -17.02 -15.56 -9.64
CA LEU A 39 -18.20 -15.54 -10.52
C LEU A 39 -18.99 -14.23 -10.42
N GLN A 40 -19.15 -13.66 -9.22
CA GLN A 40 -19.82 -12.36 -9.06
C GLN A 40 -18.99 -11.21 -9.66
N LEU A 41 -17.67 -11.27 -9.52
CA LEU A 41 -16.77 -10.28 -10.13
C LEU A 41 -16.77 -10.37 -11.67
N ASP A 42 -16.95 -11.55 -12.25
CA ASP A 42 -17.04 -11.74 -13.71
C ASP A 42 -18.35 -11.16 -14.30
N VAL A 43 -19.45 -11.23 -13.55
CA VAL A 43 -20.75 -10.70 -13.98
C VAL A 43 -20.84 -9.18 -13.81
N TRP A 44 -20.15 -8.64 -12.81
CA TRP A 44 -20.25 -7.23 -12.41
C TRP A 44 -20.04 -6.21 -13.56
N PRO A 45 -19.05 -6.35 -14.48
CA PRO A 45 -18.85 -5.38 -15.56
C PRO A 45 -20.06 -5.20 -16.48
N SER A 46 -20.78 -6.28 -16.79
CA SER A 46 -21.98 -6.22 -17.63
C SER A 46 -23.13 -5.51 -16.91
N SER A 47 -23.33 -5.82 -15.63
CA SER A 47 -24.30 -5.10 -14.78
C SER A 47 -23.95 -3.61 -14.65
N PHE A 48 -22.67 -3.27 -14.50
CA PHE A 48 -22.21 -1.89 -14.41
C PHE A 48 -22.47 -1.10 -15.71
N ARG A 49 -22.22 -1.70 -16.88
CA ARG A 49 -22.53 -1.08 -18.19
C ARG A 49 -24.02 -0.81 -18.37
N GLN A 50 -24.90 -1.70 -17.89
CA GLN A 50 -26.35 -1.47 -17.97
C GLN A 50 -26.76 -0.23 -17.15
N VAL A 51 -26.18 -0.05 -15.96
CA VAL A 51 -26.41 1.17 -15.15
C VAL A 51 -25.93 2.42 -15.88
N GLU A 52 -24.80 2.35 -16.58
CA GLU A 52 -24.27 3.46 -17.39
C GLU A 52 -25.23 3.84 -18.53
N VAL A 53 -25.66 2.87 -19.34
CA VAL A 53 -26.61 3.07 -20.45
C VAL A 53 -27.92 3.69 -19.95
N ASN A 54 -28.38 3.28 -18.77
CA ASN A 54 -29.58 3.83 -18.13
C ASN A 54 -29.36 5.20 -17.47
N GLY A 55 -28.18 5.81 -17.63
CA GLY A 55 -27.86 7.14 -17.11
C GLY A 55 -27.59 7.20 -15.61
N GLY A 56 -27.42 6.06 -14.93
CA GLY A 56 -27.13 5.98 -13.50
C GLY A 56 -25.75 6.54 -13.11
N LEU A 57 -24.85 6.77 -14.09
CA LEU A 57 -23.49 7.25 -13.89
C LEU A 57 -23.25 8.71 -14.26
N LYS A 58 -24.30 9.51 -14.54
CA LYS A 58 -24.20 10.90 -15.00
C LYS A 58 -23.29 11.81 -14.13
N HIS A 59 -23.11 11.49 -12.86
CA HIS A 59 -22.31 12.28 -11.91
C HIS A 59 -21.05 11.57 -11.39
N ILE A 60 -20.66 10.44 -11.99
CA ILE A 60 -19.54 9.64 -11.48
C ILE A 60 -18.20 10.39 -11.55
N GLN A 61 -17.92 11.10 -12.64
CA GLN A 61 -16.67 11.85 -12.78
C GLN A 61 -16.53 12.99 -11.75
N PRO A 62 -17.54 13.87 -11.54
CA PRO A 62 -17.52 14.83 -10.44
C PRO A 62 -17.33 14.19 -9.05
N GLN A 63 -17.95 13.04 -8.80
CA GLN A 63 -17.79 12.30 -7.54
C GLN A 63 -16.36 11.76 -7.37
N ILE A 64 -15.76 11.23 -8.43
CA ILE A 64 -14.36 10.76 -8.44
C ILE A 64 -13.42 11.95 -8.17
N LYS A 65 -13.56 13.08 -8.89
CA LYS A 65 -12.76 14.29 -8.66
C LYS A 65 -12.88 14.79 -7.22
N LYS A 66 -14.09 14.82 -6.66
CA LYS A 66 -14.35 15.20 -5.26
C LYS A 66 -13.64 14.26 -4.28
N THR A 67 -13.67 12.95 -4.55
CA THR A 67 -13.05 11.92 -3.71
C THR A 67 -11.53 12.02 -3.75
N LEU A 68 -10.94 12.12 -4.94
CA LEU A 68 -9.51 12.35 -5.15
C LEU A 68 -9.01 13.57 -4.38
N ARG A 69 -9.72 14.69 -4.49
CA ARG A 69 -9.36 15.92 -3.82
C ARG A 69 -9.39 15.79 -2.30
N LYS A 70 -10.45 15.19 -1.74
CA LYS A 70 -10.52 14.89 -0.30
C LYS A 70 -9.39 13.97 0.17
N GLN A 71 -9.05 12.97 -0.65
CA GLN A 71 -7.98 12.04 -0.35
C GLN A 71 -6.61 12.73 -0.33
N ILE A 72 -6.40 13.70 -1.22
CA ILE A 72 -5.16 14.48 -1.29
C ILE A 72 -5.10 15.51 -0.16
N ASP A 73 -6.22 16.14 0.21
CA ASP A 73 -6.28 17.01 1.38
C ASP A 73 -5.93 16.25 2.68
N ARG A 74 -6.41 15.00 2.79
CA ARG A 74 -6.02 14.09 3.89
C ARG A 74 -4.54 13.79 3.89
N LEU A 75 -3.98 13.48 2.72
CA LEU A 75 -2.55 13.24 2.57
C LEU A 75 -1.74 14.47 3.00
N HIS A 76 -2.15 15.66 2.57
CA HIS A 76 -1.50 16.90 2.95
C HIS A 76 -1.50 17.11 4.48
N ALA A 77 -2.66 16.91 5.13
CA ALA A 77 -2.76 17.01 6.58
C ALA A 77 -1.87 16.00 7.32
N ALA A 78 -1.79 14.76 6.83
CA ALA A 78 -0.94 13.72 7.41
C ALA A 78 0.55 13.97 7.20
N VAL A 79 0.93 14.57 6.07
CA VAL A 79 2.31 14.93 5.75
C VAL A 79 2.79 16.12 6.61
N ASP A 80 1.90 17.08 6.89
CA ASP A 80 2.19 18.24 7.72
C ASP A 80 2.28 17.90 9.22
N ASP A 81 1.73 16.77 9.65
CA ASP A 81 1.77 16.32 11.04
C ASP A 81 3.01 15.43 11.30
N VAL A 82 3.99 16.02 11.98
CA VAL A 82 5.23 15.34 12.39
C VAL A 82 4.97 14.08 13.22
N LYS A 83 3.86 14.04 13.98
CA LYS A 83 3.50 12.93 14.87
C LYS A 83 2.57 11.91 14.20
N PHE A 84 2.24 12.09 12.93
CA PHE A 84 1.33 11.18 12.24
C PHE A 84 1.91 9.76 12.19
N ASP A 85 1.09 8.78 12.52
CA ASP A 85 1.50 7.38 12.56
C ASP A 85 1.97 6.91 11.17
N ARG A 86 3.15 6.27 11.10
CA ARG A 86 3.77 5.90 9.83
C ARG A 86 3.10 4.69 9.17
N HIS A 87 2.43 3.83 9.94
CA HIS A 87 1.62 2.76 9.38
C HIS A 87 0.35 3.32 8.71
N GLU A 88 -0.35 4.23 9.38
CA GLU A 88 -1.50 4.93 8.82
C GLU A 88 -1.11 5.77 7.60
N LEU A 89 0.05 6.44 7.64
CA LEU A 89 0.58 7.20 6.50
C LEU A 89 0.80 6.28 5.30
N ARG A 90 1.34 5.07 5.52
CA ARG A 90 1.54 4.07 4.46
C ARG A 90 0.21 3.69 3.79
N ILE A 91 -0.83 3.45 4.58
CA ILE A 91 -2.17 3.12 4.06
C ILE A 91 -2.71 4.29 3.23
N LEU A 92 -2.56 5.52 3.75
CA LEU A 92 -3.03 6.73 3.09
C LEU A 92 -2.31 6.96 1.75
N VAL A 93 -0.98 6.85 1.74
CA VAL A 93 -0.13 6.93 0.54
C VAL A 93 -0.54 5.87 -0.49
N ARG A 94 -0.74 4.62 -0.07
CA ARG A 94 -1.18 3.53 -0.96
C ARG A 94 -2.52 3.84 -1.62
N ARG A 95 -3.50 4.28 -0.82
CA ARG A 95 -4.83 4.66 -1.31
C ARG A 95 -4.74 5.82 -2.29
N THR A 96 -3.95 6.86 -1.99
CA THR A 96 -3.77 8.02 -2.88
C THR A 96 -3.11 7.62 -4.20
N ARG A 97 -2.09 6.75 -4.16
CA ARG A 97 -1.44 6.24 -5.38
C ARG A 97 -2.44 5.49 -6.25
N TYR A 98 -3.18 4.54 -5.68
CA TYR A 98 -4.09 3.68 -6.45
C TYR A 98 -5.22 4.50 -7.08
N LEU A 99 -5.79 5.47 -6.36
CA LEU A 99 -6.80 6.37 -6.92
C LEU A 99 -6.23 7.25 -8.05
N THR A 100 -4.99 7.73 -7.91
CA THR A 100 -4.33 8.54 -8.94
C THR A 100 -3.98 7.71 -10.18
N GLU A 101 -3.55 6.46 -10.01
CA GLU A 101 -3.25 5.55 -11.11
C GLU A 101 -4.52 5.05 -11.83
N ALA A 102 -5.61 4.85 -11.08
CA ALA A 102 -6.91 4.46 -11.66
C ALA A 102 -7.57 5.61 -12.45
N PHE A 103 -7.34 6.86 -12.03
CA PHE A 103 -7.96 8.04 -12.63
C PHE A 103 -6.94 9.16 -12.90
N PRO A 104 -5.95 8.94 -13.78
CA PRO A 104 -4.85 9.88 -13.99
C PRO A 104 -5.35 11.24 -14.51
N GLU A 105 -6.28 11.23 -15.47
CA GLU A 105 -6.88 12.45 -16.06
C GLU A 105 -7.72 13.28 -15.07
N LEU A 106 -8.12 12.68 -13.94
CA LEU A 106 -8.92 13.35 -12.92
C LEU A 106 -8.10 13.73 -11.68
N SER A 107 -6.87 13.22 -11.56
CA SER A 107 -6.00 13.47 -10.42
C SER A 107 -5.43 14.88 -10.46
N PRO A 108 -5.43 15.62 -9.34
CA PRO A 108 -4.79 16.92 -9.26
C PRO A 108 -3.29 16.83 -8.95
N LEU A 109 -2.70 15.62 -8.87
CA LEU A 109 -1.26 15.46 -8.67
C LEU A 109 -0.50 15.71 -9.97
N SER A 110 0.60 16.47 -9.89
CA SER A 110 1.56 16.55 -10.98
C SER A 110 2.27 15.22 -11.19
N ARG A 111 2.92 15.03 -12.35
CA ARG A 111 3.73 13.84 -12.63
C ARG A 111 4.84 13.65 -11.60
N ASP A 112 5.48 14.73 -11.17
CA ASP A 112 6.55 14.69 -10.17
C ASP A 112 6.01 14.35 -8.78
N ALA A 113 4.85 14.89 -8.39
CA ALA A 113 4.18 14.52 -7.14
C ALA A 113 3.80 13.04 -7.15
N ALA A 114 3.27 12.51 -8.26
CA ALA A 114 2.94 11.10 -8.41
C ALA A 114 4.20 10.20 -8.32
N LYS A 115 5.31 10.63 -8.93
CA LYS A 115 6.61 9.93 -8.83
C LYS A 115 7.13 9.91 -7.38
N SER A 116 7.08 11.06 -6.70
CA SER A 116 7.48 11.18 -5.29
C SER A 116 6.59 10.32 -4.38
N LEU A 117 5.27 10.32 -4.61
CA LEU A 117 4.32 9.47 -3.88
C LEU A 117 4.64 7.98 -4.03
N LYS A 118 5.03 7.53 -5.23
CA LYS A 118 5.48 6.15 -5.47
C LYS A 118 6.78 5.84 -4.73
N GLY A 119 7.72 6.79 -4.67
CA GLY A 119 8.96 6.70 -3.89
C GLY A 119 8.68 6.53 -2.41
N LEU A 120 7.83 7.38 -1.84
CA LEU A 120 7.40 7.30 -0.44
C LEU A 120 6.67 5.98 -0.14
N GLN A 121 5.74 5.54 -1.01
CA GLN A 121 5.06 4.26 -0.85
C GLN A 121 6.05 3.10 -0.78
N SER A 122 7.09 3.13 -1.63
CA SER A 122 8.09 2.06 -1.68
C SER A 122 8.93 2.03 -0.40
N ALA A 123 9.34 3.19 0.12
CA ALA A 123 10.10 3.28 1.36
C ALA A 123 9.28 2.86 2.59
N LEU A 124 8.05 3.36 2.73
CA LEU A 124 7.13 2.95 3.81
C LEU A 124 6.74 1.48 3.70
N GLY A 125 6.64 0.93 2.48
CA GLY A 125 6.45 -0.49 2.23
C GLY A 125 7.61 -1.32 2.78
N ALA A 126 8.83 -0.99 2.37
CA ALA A 126 10.04 -1.68 2.83
C ALA A 126 10.20 -1.63 4.36
N TRP A 127 9.98 -0.47 4.97
CA TRP A 127 9.99 -0.34 6.43
C TRP A 127 8.96 -1.27 7.09
N HIS A 128 7.72 -1.24 6.61
CA HIS A 128 6.64 -2.03 7.18
C HIS A 128 6.88 -3.54 7.01
N ASP A 129 7.41 -3.98 5.87
CA ASP A 129 7.70 -5.39 5.62
C ASP A 129 8.77 -5.90 6.61
N HIS A 130 9.86 -5.16 6.80
CA HIS A 130 10.87 -5.50 7.80
C HIS A 130 10.31 -5.52 9.22
N TYR A 131 9.47 -4.55 9.58
CA TYR A 131 8.79 -4.52 10.87
C TYR A 131 7.93 -5.78 11.08
N GLN A 132 7.13 -6.17 10.08
CA GLN A 132 6.31 -7.39 10.16
C GLN A 132 7.16 -8.65 10.28
N TRP A 133 8.31 -8.71 9.62
CA TRP A 133 9.23 -9.84 9.74
C TRP A 133 9.86 -9.94 11.13
N CYS A 134 10.22 -8.81 11.76
CA CYS A 134 10.65 -8.82 13.16
C CYS A 134 9.54 -9.36 14.08
N GLN A 135 8.29 -8.94 13.89
CA GLN A 135 7.16 -9.48 14.66
C GLN A 135 6.97 -10.99 14.46
N LYS A 136 7.23 -11.50 13.25
CA LYS A 136 7.22 -12.93 12.97
C LYS A 136 8.35 -13.67 13.68
N ALA A 137 9.55 -13.10 13.79
CA ALA A 137 10.68 -13.70 14.50
C ALA A 137 10.45 -13.87 16.01
N LEU A 138 9.54 -13.09 16.61
CA LEU A 138 9.14 -13.28 18.01
C LEU A 138 8.42 -14.60 18.23
N VAL A 139 7.65 -15.07 17.23
CA VAL A 139 6.81 -16.27 17.32
C VAL A 139 7.47 -17.48 16.64
N GLU A 140 8.14 -17.28 15.52
CA GLU A 140 8.77 -18.33 14.71
C GLU A 140 10.28 -18.39 15.01
N THR A 141 10.69 -19.36 15.85
CA THR A 141 12.05 -19.41 16.41
C THR A 141 13.16 -19.58 15.38
N ASP A 142 12.85 -20.18 14.24
CA ASP A 142 13.76 -20.35 13.10
C ASP A 142 14.08 -19.02 12.38
N LEU A 143 13.25 -17.99 12.57
CA LEU A 143 13.47 -16.65 12.04
C LEU A 143 14.29 -15.74 12.98
N ARG A 144 14.49 -16.10 14.25
CA ARG A 144 15.25 -15.27 15.22
C ARG A 144 16.64 -14.81 14.72
N PRO A 145 17.44 -15.63 14.02
CA PRO A 145 18.74 -15.17 13.51
C PRO A 145 18.66 -14.00 12.51
N LEU A 146 17.49 -13.75 11.91
CA LEU A 146 17.27 -12.69 10.93
C LEU A 146 16.84 -11.35 11.55
N GLU A 147 16.40 -11.36 12.81
CA GLU A 147 15.76 -10.22 13.47
C GLU A 147 16.65 -8.97 13.43
N GLN A 148 17.93 -9.09 13.78
CA GLN A 148 18.85 -7.94 13.82
C GLN A 148 19.06 -7.31 12.44
N ALA A 149 19.15 -8.14 11.39
CA ALA A 149 19.32 -7.66 10.02
C ALA A 149 18.05 -6.94 9.52
N TRP A 150 16.87 -7.45 9.86
CA TRP A 150 15.60 -6.81 9.53
C TRP A 150 15.39 -5.51 10.32
N LEU A 151 15.76 -5.46 11.60
CA LEU A 151 15.68 -4.25 12.41
C LEU A 151 16.56 -3.13 11.82
N SER A 152 17.80 -3.44 11.46
CA SER A 152 18.69 -2.48 10.79
C SER A 152 18.10 -2.00 9.46
N SER A 153 17.51 -2.92 8.68
CA SER A 153 16.90 -2.59 7.38
C SER A 153 15.63 -1.75 7.54
N ALA A 154 14.84 -2.01 8.59
CA ALA A 154 13.67 -1.21 8.93
C ALA A 154 14.06 0.23 9.25
N THR A 155 15.11 0.44 10.05
CA THR A 155 15.62 1.78 10.38
C THR A 155 16.03 2.56 9.13
N THR A 156 16.85 1.96 8.26
CA THR A 156 17.27 2.60 7.00
C THR A 156 16.09 2.88 6.06
N ALA A 157 15.12 1.97 5.98
CA ALA A 157 13.92 2.17 5.17
C ALA A 157 13.04 3.31 5.71
N LEU A 158 12.97 3.47 7.04
CA LEU A 158 12.26 4.56 7.69
C LEU A 158 12.95 5.90 7.43
N GLU A 159 14.27 6.00 7.60
CA GLU A 159 15.04 7.22 7.26
C GLU A 159 14.83 7.65 5.80
N LYS A 160 14.81 6.67 4.88
CA LYS A 160 14.49 6.91 3.48
C LYS A 160 13.05 7.41 3.32
N ALA A 161 12.08 6.84 4.04
CA ALA A 161 10.70 7.29 4.01
C ALA A 161 10.56 8.74 4.50
N GLU A 162 11.24 9.11 5.58
CA GLU A 162 11.27 10.50 6.08
C GLU A 162 11.84 11.47 5.04
N THR A 163 12.91 11.08 4.35
CA THR A 163 13.49 11.90 3.26
C THR A 163 12.50 12.06 2.10
N GLN A 164 11.83 10.97 1.70
CA GLN A 164 10.81 11.02 0.64
C GLN A 164 9.58 11.84 1.07
N LEU A 165 9.23 11.82 2.36
CA LEU A 165 8.10 12.56 2.91
C LEU A 165 8.30 14.07 2.76
N VAL A 166 9.49 14.58 3.09
CA VAL A 166 9.86 15.99 2.89
C VAL A 166 9.76 16.38 1.42
N GLY A 167 10.28 15.53 0.52
CA GLY A 167 10.21 15.78 -0.92
C GLY A 167 8.77 15.78 -1.46
N LEU A 168 7.91 14.88 -0.96
CA LEU A 168 6.50 14.85 -1.34
C LEU A 168 5.75 16.10 -0.87
N ALA A 169 6.00 16.55 0.37
CA ALA A 169 5.35 17.73 0.95
C ALA A 169 5.46 18.97 0.05
N GLN A 170 6.63 19.16 -0.57
CA GLN A 170 6.91 20.29 -1.47
C GLN A 170 6.18 20.20 -2.82
N LEU A 171 5.78 18.99 -3.22
CA LEU A 171 5.18 18.71 -4.52
C LEU A 171 3.66 18.56 -4.46
N LEU A 172 3.08 18.49 -3.26
CA LEU A 172 1.63 18.37 -3.11
C LEU A 172 0.92 19.64 -3.63
N PRO A 173 -0.22 19.48 -4.30
CA PRO A 173 -1.01 20.62 -4.73
C PRO A 173 -1.58 21.35 -3.50
N LYS A 174 -1.87 22.65 -3.67
CA LYS A 174 -2.52 23.44 -2.62
C LYS A 174 -3.81 22.77 -2.14
N LEU A 175 -4.03 22.78 -0.83
CA LEU A 175 -5.25 22.32 -0.19
C LEU A 175 -6.49 22.92 -0.86
N SER A 176 -7.54 22.11 -0.97
CA SER A 176 -8.76 22.52 -1.66
C SER A 176 -9.67 23.45 -0.86
N GLY A 177 -9.14 24.47 -0.19
CA GLY A 177 -9.89 25.60 0.40
C GLY A 177 -10.96 25.25 1.44
N LYS A 178 -11.23 23.98 1.75
CA LYS A 178 -12.21 23.53 2.74
C LYS A 178 -11.48 22.91 3.92
N LYS A 179 -10.91 23.79 4.76
CA LYS A 179 -10.50 23.43 6.12
C LYS A 179 -11.74 22.97 6.89
N LYS A 180 -11.88 21.66 7.02
CA LYS A 180 -12.44 20.94 8.18
C LYS A 180 -12.23 19.47 7.89
N LEU A 181 -11.07 18.97 8.28
CA LEU A 181 -10.96 17.57 8.62
C LEU A 181 -11.06 17.47 10.15
N PRO A 182 -11.88 16.54 10.68
CA PRO A 182 -12.00 16.27 12.11
C PRO A 182 -10.70 15.71 12.68
#